data_AF-A0A7S3F7G2-F1
#
_entry.id   AF-A0A7S3F7G2-F1
#
_cell.length_a   1.000
_cell.length_b   1.000
_cell.length_c   1.000
_cell.angle_alpha   90.00
_cell.angle_beta   90.00
_cell.angle_gamma   90.00
#
_symmetry.space_group_name_H-M   'P 1'
#
loop_
_entity.id
_entity.type
_entity.pdbx_description
1 polymer ?
#
loop_
_entity_poly.entity_id
_entity_poly.type
_entity_poly.pdbx_seq_one_letter_code
_entity_poly.pdbx_strand_id
1 'polypeptide(L)'
;PQGKRSAAEDLEFKTSLEHANWLYLGASVLLIIDMSYLARFWTQYEAWLSMQQASTNGLQATPTRLMRACIVCIHSASFEYQGKQLLEMWNKKTPEEAFGILRRPDVRVTNQRDKQIHLPKIQTMNRFVED
;
A
#
# COMPACT_ATOMS: atom_id res chain seq x y z
N PRO A 1 -16.17 -17.58 14.78
CA PRO A 1 -17.01 -17.37 13.58
C PRO A 1 -17.68 -15.99 13.62
N GLN A 2 -17.35 -15.08 12.69
CA GLN A 2 -18.13 -13.85 12.51
C GLN A 2 -19.53 -14.24 12.03
N GLY A 3 -20.59 -13.76 12.69
CA GLY A 3 -21.99 -14.11 12.38
C GLY A 3 -22.44 -13.65 10.98
N LYS A 4 -23.69 -13.98 10.61
CA LYS A 4 -24.29 -13.48 9.36
C LYS A 4 -24.49 -11.96 9.44
N ARG A 5 -23.85 -11.25 8.53
CA ARG A 5 -24.04 -9.80 8.34
C ARG A 5 -25.41 -9.53 7.69
N SER A 6 -26.07 -8.48 8.12
CA SER A 6 -27.19 -7.86 7.43
C SER A 6 -26.74 -7.22 6.11
N ALA A 7 -27.68 -6.91 5.22
CA ALA A 7 -27.37 -6.25 3.95
C ALA A 7 -26.73 -4.87 4.16
N ALA A 8 -27.16 -4.13 5.20
CA ALA A 8 -26.59 -2.83 5.54
C ALA A 8 -25.14 -2.95 6.04
N GLU A 9 -24.85 -3.90 6.93
CA GLU A 9 -23.49 -4.15 7.42
C GLU A 9 -22.56 -4.64 6.31
N ASP A 10 -23.06 -5.45 5.36
CA ASP A 10 -22.27 -5.90 4.22
C ASP A 10 -21.94 -4.74 3.27
N LEU A 11 -22.88 -3.83 3.04
CA LEU A 11 -22.65 -2.60 2.27
C LEU A 11 -21.61 -1.71 2.96
N GLU A 12 -21.80 -1.42 4.25
CA GLU A 12 -20.86 -0.62 5.04
C GLU A 12 -19.46 -1.23 5.01
N PHE A 13 -19.34 -2.53 5.28
CA PHE A 13 -18.06 -3.24 5.25
C PHE A 13 -17.37 -3.12 3.89
N LYS A 14 -18.11 -3.29 2.79
CA LYS A 14 -17.56 -3.15 1.44
C LYS A 14 -17.08 -1.73 1.17
N THR A 15 -17.87 -0.72 1.52
CA THR A 15 -17.49 0.69 1.36
C THR A 15 -16.26 1.05 2.20
N SER A 16 -16.18 0.60 3.45
CA SER A 16 -15.02 0.82 4.31
C SER A 16 -13.77 0.14 3.75
N LEU A 17 -13.88 -1.13 3.33
CA LEU A 17 -12.76 -1.87 2.73
C LEU A 17 -12.30 -1.22 1.42
N GLU A 18 -13.22 -0.60 0.68
CA GLU A 18 -12.89 0.10 -0.56
C GLU A 18 -11.93 1.27 -0.33
N HIS A 19 -12.08 1.97 0.80
CA HIS A 19 -11.36 3.20 1.12
C HIS A 19 -10.29 3.04 2.21
N ALA A 20 -10.19 1.89 2.88
CA ALA A 20 -9.26 1.67 3.98
C ALA A 20 -7.80 2.04 3.64
N ASN A 21 -7.39 1.83 2.40
CA ASN A 21 -6.02 2.12 1.94
C ASN A 21 -5.68 3.62 1.95
N TRP A 22 -6.68 4.49 1.90
CA TRP A 22 -6.48 5.94 1.93
C TRP A 22 -5.84 6.39 3.25
N LEU A 23 -6.06 5.64 4.33
CA LEU A 23 -5.45 5.93 5.63
C LEU A 23 -3.92 5.96 5.54
N TYR A 24 -3.33 5.12 4.69
CA TYR A 24 -1.88 5.04 4.54
C TYR A 24 -1.28 6.27 3.86
N LEU A 25 -2.07 7.09 3.15
CA LEU A 25 -1.59 8.37 2.64
C LEU A 25 -1.46 9.44 3.73
N GLY A 26 -2.32 9.42 4.75
CA GLY A 26 -2.39 10.49 5.75
C GLY A 26 -1.84 10.14 7.13
N ALA A 27 -1.86 8.87 7.51
CA ALA A 27 -1.45 8.41 8.84
C ALA A 27 0.05 8.08 8.92
N SER A 28 0.58 8.06 10.15
CA SER A 28 1.86 7.43 10.45
C SER A 28 1.71 5.92 10.40
N VAL A 29 2.59 5.24 9.66
CA VAL A 29 2.48 3.81 9.38
C VAL A 29 3.70 3.08 9.91
N LEU A 30 3.48 2.08 10.77
CA LEU A 30 4.53 1.16 11.23
C LEU A 30 4.56 -0.07 10.31
N LEU A 31 5.63 -0.18 9.52
CA LEU A 31 5.89 -1.30 8.63
C LEU A 31 6.73 -2.34 9.36
N ILE A 32 6.12 -3.47 9.72
CA ILE A 32 6.77 -4.59 10.38
C ILE A 32 7.19 -5.60 9.31
N ILE A 33 8.50 -5.71 9.08
CA ILE A 33 9.07 -6.45 7.95
C ILE A 33 9.64 -7.79 8.40
N ASP A 34 9.19 -8.87 7.77
CA ASP A 34 9.83 -10.19 7.76
C ASP A 34 10.46 -10.48 6.37
N MET A 35 11.13 -11.63 6.23
CA MET A 35 11.77 -12.03 4.96
C MET A 35 10.82 -12.17 3.76
N SER A 36 9.52 -12.34 4.01
CA SER A 36 8.50 -12.58 2.99
C SER A 36 7.67 -11.33 2.68
N TYR A 37 7.92 -10.22 3.38
CA TYR A 37 7.15 -8.98 3.26
C TYR A 37 7.06 -8.49 1.82
N LEU A 38 8.18 -8.50 1.10
CA LEU A 38 8.28 -8.05 -0.30
C LEU A 38 7.67 -9.02 -1.32
N ALA A 39 7.17 -10.18 -0.89
CA ALA A 39 6.51 -11.13 -1.79
C ALA A 39 4.99 -10.96 -1.82
N ARG A 40 4.39 -10.20 -0.90
CA ARG A 40 2.92 -10.12 -0.74
C ARG A 40 2.40 -8.78 -1.26
N PHE A 41 1.21 -8.80 -1.85
CA PHE A 41 0.61 -7.62 -2.49
C PHE A 41 0.32 -6.50 -1.49
N TRP A 42 -0.42 -6.82 -0.43
CA TRP A 42 -0.91 -5.83 0.53
C TRP A 42 0.22 -5.08 1.25
N THR A 43 1.20 -5.82 1.75
CA THR A 43 2.38 -5.27 2.41
C THR A 43 3.16 -4.29 1.54
N GLN A 44 3.31 -4.59 0.25
CA GLN A 44 3.98 -3.73 -0.72
C GLN A 44 3.13 -2.50 -1.08
N TYR A 45 1.84 -2.70 -1.31
CA TYR A 45 0.94 -1.62 -1.69
C TYR A 45 0.76 -0.59 -0.56
N GLU A 46 0.55 -1.05 0.67
CA GLU A 46 0.45 -0.22 1.87
C GLU A 46 1.76 0.51 2.17
N ALA A 47 2.90 -0.16 2.00
CA ALA A 47 4.22 0.47 2.13
C ALA A 47 4.40 1.60 1.12
N TRP A 48 4.08 1.36 -0.16
CA TRP A 48 4.16 2.39 -1.19
C TRP A 48 3.29 3.60 -0.86
N LEU A 49 2.01 3.38 -0.49
CA LEU A 49 1.10 4.45 -0.11
C LEU A 49 1.64 5.29 1.06
N SER A 50 2.21 4.64 2.08
CA SER A 50 2.81 5.32 3.24
C SER A 50 4.03 6.20 2.92
N MET A 51 4.61 5.99 1.74
CA MET A 51 5.74 6.76 1.22
C MET A 51 5.31 7.83 0.21
N GLN A 52 4.03 7.90 -0.17
CA GLN A 52 3.50 8.93 -1.07
C GLN A 52 2.87 10.10 -0.30
N GLN A 53 2.87 11.27 -0.91
CA GLN A 53 2.13 12.44 -0.46
C GLN A 53 1.20 12.92 -1.58
N ALA A 54 0.04 13.40 -1.18
CA ALA A 54 -0.90 14.08 -2.08
C ALA A 54 -0.36 15.47 -2.45
N SER A 55 -0.54 15.87 -3.71
CA SER A 55 -0.15 17.19 -4.22
C SER A 55 -1.02 17.60 -5.40
N THR A 56 -1.00 18.86 -5.81
CA THR A 56 -1.76 19.33 -6.99
C THR A 56 -1.36 18.66 -8.31
N ASN A 57 -0.26 17.90 -8.32
CA ASN A 57 0.19 17.12 -9.47
C ASN A 57 0.00 15.61 -9.25
N GLY A 58 -0.91 15.22 -8.35
CA GLY A 58 -1.18 13.83 -8.01
C GLY A 58 -0.30 13.30 -6.87
N LEU A 59 -0.19 11.98 -6.82
CA LEU A 59 0.59 11.26 -5.82
C LEU A 59 2.08 11.29 -6.19
N GLN A 60 2.89 11.84 -5.29
CA GLN A 60 4.33 11.95 -5.47
C GLN A 60 5.08 11.40 -4.25
N ALA A 61 6.34 11.02 -4.46
CA ALA A 61 7.21 10.56 -3.40
C ALA A 61 7.31 11.59 -2.27
N THR A 62 7.13 11.14 -1.03
CA THR A 62 7.25 11.99 0.15
C THR A 62 8.74 12.29 0.41
N PRO A 63 9.14 13.56 0.57
CA PRO A 63 10.50 13.87 0.99
C PRO A 63 10.84 13.16 2.30
N THR A 64 12.07 12.63 2.45
CA THR A 64 12.47 11.82 3.62
C THR A 64 12.11 12.47 4.97
N ARG A 65 12.24 13.80 5.07
CA ARG A 65 11.92 14.56 6.29
C ARG A 65 10.43 14.55 6.69
N LEU A 66 9.54 14.25 5.74
CA LEU A 66 8.08 14.22 5.92
C LEU A 66 7.53 12.79 5.83
N MET A 67 8.40 11.79 5.65
CA MET A 67 8.01 10.39 5.47
C MET A 67 7.31 9.88 6.74
N ARG A 68 6.11 9.33 6.56
CA ARG A 68 5.25 8.84 7.65
C ARG A 68 5.45 7.35 7.95
N ALA A 69 6.22 6.66 7.10
CA ALA A 69 6.58 5.26 7.26
C ALA A 69 7.73 5.07 8.25
N CYS A 70 7.53 4.20 9.25
CA CYS A 70 8.55 3.72 10.17
C CYS A 70 8.78 2.22 9.92
N ILE A 71 10.03 1.81 9.70
CA ILE A 71 10.36 0.42 9.37
C ILE A 71 10.96 -0.27 10.60
N VAL A 72 10.35 -1.39 10.99
CA VAL A 72 10.87 -2.29 12.03
C VAL A 72 11.02 -3.68 11.44
N CYS A 73 12.22 -4.24 11.51
CA CYS A 73 12.50 -5.59 11.02
C CYS A 73 12.36 -6.59 12.16
N ILE A 74 11.73 -7.74 11.88
CA ILE A 74 11.51 -8.82 12.85
C ILE A 74 12.06 -10.14 12.34
N HIS A 75 12.24 -11.09 13.26
CA HIS A 75 12.78 -12.42 12.98
C HIS A 75 14.17 -12.33 12.31
N SER A 76 14.31 -12.93 11.12
CA SER A 76 15.56 -12.96 10.36
C SER A 76 15.72 -11.79 9.39
N ALA A 77 14.76 -10.86 9.34
CA ALA A 77 14.91 -9.65 8.53
C ALA A 77 15.80 -8.64 9.24
N SER A 78 16.59 -7.90 8.47
CA SER A 78 17.38 -6.77 8.97
C SER A 78 17.09 -5.51 8.17
N PHE A 79 17.30 -4.36 8.80
CA PHE A 79 17.14 -3.08 8.12
C PHE A 79 18.16 -2.94 6.98
N GLU A 80 19.40 -3.41 7.19
CA GLU A 80 20.48 -3.31 6.22
C GLU A 80 20.16 -4.00 4.88
N TYR A 81 19.39 -5.09 4.92
CA TYR A 81 18.97 -5.81 3.71
C TYR A 81 17.53 -5.49 3.33
N GLN A 82 16.55 -5.99 4.10
CA GLN A 82 15.13 -5.90 3.71
C GLN A 82 14.57 -4.48 3.86
N GLY A 83 14.98 -3.76 4.90
CA GLY A 83 14.53 -2.38 5.13
C GLY A 83 14.99 -1.43 4.01
N LYS A 84 16.28 -1.47 3.67
CA LYS A 84 16.84 -0.69 2.54
C LYS A 84 16.22 -1.12 1.20
N GLN A 85 16.09 -2.43 0.97
CA GLN A 85 15.45 -2.94 -0.25
C GLN A 85 14.01 -2.43 -0.40
N LEU A 86 13.22 -2.37 0.68
CA LEU A 86 11.88 -1.81 0.65
C LEU A 86 11.90 -0.33 0.24
N LEU A 87 12.79 0.47 0.85
CA LEU A 87 12.93 1.89 0.54
C LEU A 87 13.36 2.12 -0.91
N GLU A 88 14.36 1.39 -1.39
CA GLU A 88 14.83 1.45 -2.78
C GLU A 88 13.73 1.07 -3.77
N MET A 89 12.94 0.04 -3.42
CA MET A 89 11.87 -0.45 -4.28
C MET A 89 10.69 0.51 -4.36
N TRP A 90 10.31 1.21 -3.28
CA TRP A 90 9.02 1.91 -3.22
C TRP A 90 9.08 3.43 -3.01
N ASN A 91 10.10 3.95 -2.32
CA ASN A 91 10.10 5.35 -1.87
C ASN A 91 9.91 6.35 -3.02
N LYS A 92 10.56 6.09 -4.16
CA LYS A 92 10.55 7.00 -5.32
C LYS A 92 9.64 6.55 -6.47
N LYS A 93 8.81 5.53 -6.26
CA LYS A 93 8.01 4.97 -7.35
C LYS A 93 6.78 5.80 -7.64
N THR A 94 6.60 6.16 -8.90
CA THR A 94 5.37 6.83 -9.36
C THR A 94 4.18 5.85 -9.30
N PRO A 95 2.93 6.35 -9.35
CA PRO A 95 1.75 5.52 -9.45
C PRO A 95 1.81 4.49 -10.60
N GLU A 96 2.35 4.87 -11.77
CA GLU A 96 2.48 4.01 -12.95
C GLU A 96 3.50 2.89 -12.72
N GLU A 97 4.65 3.22 -12.15
CA GLU A 97 5.67 2.22 -11.80
C GLU A 97 5.14 1.26 -10.74
N ALA A 98 4.47 1.78 -9.71
CA ALA A 98 3.90 0.97 -8.65
C ALA A 98 2.83 0.01 -9.18
N PHE A 99 1.93 0.49 -10.02
CA PHE A 99 0.97 -0.34 -10.74
C PHE A 99 1.68 -1.45 -11.55
N GLY A 100 2.73 -1.08 -12.29
CA GLY A 100 3.51 -2.00 -13.12
C GLY A 100 4.22 -3.11 -12.35
N ILE A 101 4.69 -2.82 -11.13
CA ILE A 101 5.33 -3.80 -10.24
C ILE A 101 4.27 -4.67 -9.54
N LEU A 102 3.26 -4.06 -8.90
CA LEU A 102 2.27 -4.78 -8.09
C LEU A 102 1.41 -5.76 -8.91
N ARG A 103 1.22 -5.51 -10.22
CA ARG A 103 0.48 -6.41 -11.10
C ARG A 103 1.22 -7.71 -11.46
N ARG A 104 2.54 -7.77 -11.24
CA ARG A 104 3.37 -8.91 -11.68
C ARG A 104 2.95 -10.23 -10.99
N PRO A 105 3.16 -11.38 -11.64
CA PRO A 105 2.72 -12.69 -11.12
C PRO A 105 3.48 -13.15 -9.88
N ASP A 106 4.70 -12.67 -9.66
CA ASP A 106 5.54 -12.97 -8.49
C ASP A 106 5.09 -12.26 -7.21
N VAL A 107 4.31 -11.18 -7.34
CA VAL A 107 3.64 -10.52 -6.21
C VAL A 107 2.42 -11.36 -5.81
N ARG A 108 2.52 -12.05 -4.67
CA ARG A 108 1.50 -13.00 -4.18
C ARG A 108 0.32 -12.26 -3.56
N VAL A 109 -0.88 -12.76 -3.83
CA VAL A 109 -2.12 -12.33 -3.17
C VAL A 109 -2.94 -13.56 -2.83
N THR A 110 -3.61 -13.55 -1.69
CA THR A 110 -4.47 -14.67 -1.26
C THR A 110 -5.79 -14.68 -2.01
N ASN A 111 -6.28 -13.49 -2.39
CA ASN A 111 -7.48 -13.32 -3.20
C ASN A 111 -7.16 -12.45 -4.43
N GLN A 112 -7.20 -13.06 -5.63
CA GLN A 112 -6.87 -12.35 -6.86
C GLN A 112 -7.81 -11.16 -7.13
N ARG A 113 -9.04 -11.17 -6.60
CA ARG A 113 -9.97 -10.03 -6.70
C ARG A 113 -9.40 -8.78 -6.03
N ASP A 114 -8.58 -8.92 -4.99
CA ASP A 114 -7.97 -7.77 -4.32
C ASP A 114 -7.08 -6.98 -5.30
N LYS A 115 -6.24 -7.68 -6.08
CA LYS A 115 -5.45 -7.04 -7.15
C LYS A 115 -6.34 -6.34 -8.17
N GLN A 116 -7.43 -6.99 -8.59
CA GLN A 116 -8.36 -6.44 -9.57
C GLN A 116 -9.06 -5.17 -9.07
N ILE A 117 -9.39 -5.11 -7.77
CA ILE A 117 -10.07 -3.98 -7.15
C ILE A 117 -9.10 -2.83 -6.86
N HIS A 118 -7.91 -3.14 -6.35
CA HIS A 118 -7.02 -2.12 -5.78
C HIS A 118 -5.99 -1.56 -6.77
N LEU A 119 -5.57 -2.31 -7.80
CA LEU A 119 -4.67 -1.76 -8.81
C LEU A 119 -5.26 -0.55 -9.58
N PRO A 120 -6.53 -0.58 -10.04
CA PRO A 120 -7.14 0.60 -10.69
C PRO A 120 -7.29 1.80 -9.75
N LYS A 121 -7.33 1.57 -8.43
CA LYS A 121 -7.43 2.65 -7.45
C LYS A 121 -6.17 3.48 -7.37
N ILE A 122 -4.99 2.93 -7.67
CA ILE A 122 -3.76 3.71 -7.75
C ILE A 122 -3.92 4.88 -8.74
N GLN A 123 -4.48 4.60 -9.92
CA GLN A 123 -4.73 5.61 -10.94
C GLN A 123 -5.89 6.55 -10.59
N THR A 124 -6.95 6.01 -9.96
CA THR A 124 -8.11 6.81 -9.54
C THR A 124 -7.74 7.79 -8.44
N MET A 125 -6.97 7.34 -7.45
CA MET A 125 -6.45 8.18 -6.36
C MET A 125 -5.49 9.24 -6.90
N ASN A 126 -4.62 8.90 -7.87
CA ASN A 126 -3.75 9.90 -8.49
C ASN A 126 -4.55 11.05 -9.11
N ARG A 127 -5.57 10.73 -9.92
CA ARG A 127 -6.44 11.73 -10.55
C ARG A 127 -7.26 12.54 -9.53
N PHE A 128 -7.85 11.87 -8.53
CA PHE A 128 -8.64 12.55 -7.50
C PHE A 128 -7.85 13.61 -6.73
N VAL A 129 -6.53 13.45 -6.62
CA VAL A 129 -5.65 14.39 -5.91
C VAL A 129 -5.16 15.53 -6.82
N GLU A 130 -5.27 15.38 -8.14
CA GLU A 130 -5.01 16.44 -9.13
C GLU A 130 -6.15 17.45 -9.25
N ASP A 131 -7.39 17.03 -8.97
CA ASP A 131 -8.63 17.84 -9.01
C ASP A 131 -8.86 18.67 -7.72
#